data_AF-A0A4U5MZK6-F1
#
_entry.id   AF-A0A4U5MZK6-F1
#
_cell.length_a   1.000
_cell.length_b   1.000
_cell.length_c   1.000
_cell.angle_alpha   90.00
_cell.angle_beta   90.00
_cell.angle_gamma   90.00
#
_symmetry.space_group_name_H-M   'P 1'
#
loop_
_entity.id
_entity.type
_entity.pdbx_description
1 polymer ?
#
loop_
_entity_poly.entity_id
_entity_poly.type
_entity_poly.pdbx_seq_one_letter_code
_entity_poly.pdbx_strand_id
1 'polypeptide(L)'
;MEYSRFYYCASLILSISGLVFPVMVGSIGINYGQIANNLPAPDNVVPLVKSIGATKVKLYDADPRVLKAFANTGVEFIVGLGNEYLSKMRDPEKAQAWVKTNVQAYLPATKITCITIGNEVLTFNDTGLTDNLFPAMQNIHTALVNLGLDKQVSVTTAHSLAILEVSYPPSAGSFRKDLVGCITPILNFHAKTNSPFLINAYPFFAYKSNPKQISLDFVLFQPNQGIVDSKSNFHYDNMLFAQIDAVHSALASLGYSKLPVHISETGWPSKGDADEVGATLENAKKYNGNLLKIICQRKGTPMRPNTDFNIYVFALFNENMKPGPASERNYGLFKPDGTPAYSLGISGTDAVSANTTTTTTTTGAPAPPSPDSSSNGYLSISAAVKERCCSCIGQLLFPLLLLSYLAFRLAF
;
A
#
# COMPACT_ATOMS: atom_id res chain seq x y z
N MET A 1 84.70 -12.47 -24.69
CA MET A 1 84.04 -13.01 -23.49
C MET A 1 82.93 -12.04 -23.12
N GLU A 2 81.71 -12.52 -23.14
CA GLU A 2 80.50 -11.68 -23.07
C GLU A 2 80.11 -11.39 -21.61
N TYR A 3 79.68 -10.16 -21.34
CA TYR A 3 78.97 -9.84 -20.10
C TYR A 3 77.47 -9.89 -20.39
N SER A 4 76.78 -10.88 -19.80
CA SER A 4 75.35 -11.10 -20.02
C SER A 4 74.50 -9.92 -19.54
N ARG A 5 73.63 -9.41 -20.43
CA ARG A 5 72.56 -8.48 -20.08
C ARG A 5 71.44 -9.21 -19.36
N PHE A 6 71.25 -8.96 -18.06
CA PHE A 6 70.01 -9.33 -17.38
C PHE A 6 68.94 -8.27 -17.62
N TYR A 7 67.83 -8.67 -18.24
CA TYR A 7 66.67 -7.82 -18.48
C TYR A 7 65.78 -7.78 -17.23
N TYR A 8 65.44 -6.57 -16.77
CA TYR A 8 64.44 -6.36 -15.73
C TYR A 8 63.03 -6.56 -16.31
N CYS A 9 62.38 -7.69 -16.00
CA CYS A 9 60.94 -7.87 -16.22
C CYS A 9 60.18 -7.57 -14.92
N ALA A 10 59.79 -6.31 -14.74
CA ALA A 10 58.87 -5.92 -13.67
C ALA A 10 57.43 -6.35 -14.04
N SER A 11 56.95 -7.47 -13.50
CA SER A 11 55.56 -7.88 -13.65
C SER A 11 54.64 -7.04 -12.77
N LEU A 12 53.86 -6.17 -13.40
CA LEU A 12 52.82 -5.37 -12.75
C LEU A 12 51.62 -6.28 -12.39
N ILE A 13 51.54 -6.73 -11.13
CA ILE A 13 50.37 -7.46 -10.64
C ILE A 13 49.23 -6.45 -10.44
N LEU A 14 48.29 -6.44 -11.38
CA LEU A 14 47.11 -5.60 -11.32
C LEU A 14 46.09 -6.24 -10.36
N SER A 15 46.13 -5.86 -9.09
CA SER A 15 45.16 -6.29 -8.08
C SER A 15 43.76 -5.73 -8.38
N ILE A 16 42.96 -6.49 -9.14
CA ILE A 16 41.53 -6.20 -9.32
C ILE A 16 40.82 -6.50 -7.99
N SER A 17 40.87 -5.53 -7.08
CA SER A 17 40.05 -5.55 -5.88
C SER A 17 38.61 -5.30 -6.31
N GLY A 18 37.88 -6.38 -6.54
CA GLY A 18 36.46 -6.32 -6.89
C GLY A 18 35.71 -5.63 -5.75
N LEU A 19 35.31 -4.38 -5.98
CA LEU A 19 34.33 -3.69 -5.15
C LEU A 19 33.01 -4.45 -5.29
N VAL A 20 32.83 -5.45 -4.44
CA VAL A 20 31.54 -6.06 -4.15
C VAL A 20 30.73 -5.00 -3.42
N PHE A 21 30.16 -4.07 -4.17
CA PHE A 21 29.11 -3.22 -3.64
C PHE A 21 28.03 -4.16 -3.08
N PRO A 22 27.71 -4.11 -1.78
CA PRO A 22 26.53 -4.81 -1.31
C PRO A 22 25.37 -4.26 -2.15
N VAL A 23 24.64 -5.14 -2.82
CA VAL A 23 23.39 -4.76 -3.48
C VAL A 23 22.52 -4.16 -2.38
N MET A 24 22.40 -2.83 -2.36
CA MET A 24 21.64 -2.11 -1.35
C MET A 24 20.16 -2.35 -1.63
N VAL A 25 19.67 -3.50 -1.18
CA VAL A 25 18.28 -3.94 -1.30
C VAL A 25 17.37 -2.76 -0.95
N GLY A 26 16.53 -2.37 -1.92
CA GLY A 26 15.50 -1.37 -1.68
C GLY A 26 14.60 -1.84 -0.55
N SER A 27 14.17 -0.94 0.33
CA SER A 27 13.45 -1.35 1.55
C SER A 27 12.00 -1.70 1.22
N ILE A 28 11.80 -2.94 0.75
CA ILE A 28 10.49 -3.51 0.44
C ILE A 28 9.70 -3.62 1.75
N GLY A 29 8.52 -3.02 1.76
CA GLY A 29 7.48 -3.27 2.75
C GLY A 29 6.50 -4.33 2.25
N ILE A 30 5.91 -5.09 3.18
CA ILE A 30 4.83 -6.03 2.88
C ILE A 30 3.69 -5.86 3.89
N ASN A 31 2.44 -5.86 3.42
CA ASN A 31 1.27 -5.90 4.28
C ASN A 31 1.04 -7.35 4.74
N TYR A 32 1.07 -7.61 6.04
CA TYR A 32 0.73 -8.92 6.60
C TYR A 32 -0.71 -8.85 7.14
N GLY A 33 -1.67 -9.08 6.24
CA GLY A 33 -3.07 -9.27 6.59
C GLY A 33 -3.32 -10.63 7.24
N GLN A 34 -4.29 -10.67 8.15
CA GLN A 34 -4.61 -11.84 8.98
C GLN A 34 -6.12 -12.21 8.97
N ILE A 35 -6.90 -11.69 8.01
CA ILE A 35 -8.34 -11.97 7.87
C ILE A 35 -8.53 -13.32 7.14
N ALA A 36 -8.08 -14.39 7.80
CA ALA A 36 -8.13 -15.76 7.29
C ALA A 36 -8.01 -16.79 8.42
N ASN A 37 -8.49 -18.02 8.17
CA ASN A 37 -8.47 -19.13 9.13
C ASN A 37 -7.48 -20.25 8.79
N ASN A 38 -6.66 -20.07 7.76
CA ASN A 38 -5.76 -21.11 7.22
C ASN A 38 -4.31 -20.63 7.00
N LEU A 39 -3.93 -19.48 7.58
CA LEU A 39 -2.57 -18.93 7.50
C LEU A 39 -1.58 -19.75 8.35
N PRO A 40 -0.28 -19.74 8.02
CA PRO A 40 0.73 -20.43 8.80
C PRO A 40 0.99 -19.71 10.13
N ALA A 41 1.56 -20.42 11.11
CA ALA A 41 1.99 -19.83 12.38
C ALA A 41 3.02 -18.71 12.14
N PRO A 42 3.02 -17.61 12.93
CA PRO A 42 3.89 -16.45 12.66
C PRO A 42 5.39 -16.74 12.56
N ASP A 43 5.91 -17.72 13.28
CA ASP A 43 7.32 -18.15 13.17
C ASP A 43 7.69 -18.65 11.77
N ASN A 44 6.74 -19.30 11.07
CA ASN A 44 6.89 -19.76 9.69
C ASN A 44 6.72 -18.62 8.66
N VAL A 45 6.31 -17.43 9.10
CA VAL A 45 6.14 -16.24 8.23
C VAL A 45 7.45 -15.45 8.10
N VAL A 46 8.32 -15.47 9.13
CA VAL A 46 9.62 -14.80 9.11
C VAL A 46 10.49 -15.21 7.90
N PRO A 47 10.62 -16.50 7.54
CA PRO A 47 11.36 -16.91 6.34
C PRO A 47 10.73 -16.40 5.04
N LEU A 48 9.40 -16.35 4.96
CA LEU A 48 8.68 -15.89 3.76
C LEU A 48 8.90 -14.40 3.51
N VAL A 49 8.79 -13.57 4.56
CA VAL A 49 9.10 -12.12 4.50
C VAL A 49 10.55 -11.90 4.04
N LYS A 50 11.50 -12.66 4.59
CA LYS A 50 12.91 -12.59 4.16
C LYS A 50 13.13 -13.07 2.71
N SER A 51 12.39 -14.07 2.24
CA SER A 51 12.55 -14.65 0.89
C SER A 51 12.22 -13.66 -0.24
N ILE A 52 11.33 -12.70 0.00
CA ILE A 52 11.00 -11.61 -0.94
C ILE A 52 11.87 -10.36 -0.76
N GLY A 53 12.89 -10.41 0.12
CA GLY A 53 13.73 -9.25 0.46
C GLY A 53 13.02 -8.17 1.28
N ALA A 54 11.84 -8.47 1.85
CA ALA A 54 11.11 -7.49 2.65
C ALA A 54 11.81 -7.24 3.99
N THR A 55 12.01 -5.96 4.28
CA THR A 55 12.67 -5.46 5.51
C THR A 55 11.69 -4.73 6.42
N LYS A 56 10.45 -4.48 5.94
CA LYS A 56 9.38 -3.85 6.70
C LYS A 56 8.07 -4.63 6.57
N VAL A 57 7.27 -4.66 7.64
CA VAL A 57 5.94 -5.27 7.68
C VAL A 57 4.94 -4.23 8.19
N LYS A 58 3.78 -4.10 7.53
CA LYS A 58 2.60 -3.39 8.07
C LYS A 58 1.59 -4.42 8.55
N LEU A 59 1.26 -4.38 9.83
CA LEU A 59 0.11 -5.05 10.44
C LEU A 59 -1.10 -4.10 10.49
N TYR A 60 -2.30 -4.68 10.50
CA TYR A 60 -3.56 -3.95 10.70
C TYR A 60 -3.98 -3.91 12.17
N ASP A 61 -3.30 -4.67 13.01
CA ASP A 61 -3.43 -4.73 14.46
C ASP A 61 -2.04 -4.67 15.12
N ALA A 62 -1.94 -5.15 16.36
CA ALA A 62 -0.68 -5.41 17.04
C ALA A 62 -0.65 -6.84 17.61
N ASP A 63 -0.86 -7.86 16.76
CA ASP A 63 -0.92 -9.27 17.19
C ASP A 63 0.32 -9.67 18.02
N PRO A 64 0.16 -10.01 19.31
CA PRO A 64 1.26 -10.32 20.21
C PRO A 64 2.05 -11.57 19.77
N ARG A 65 1.46 -12.46 18.97
CA ARG A 65 2.10 -13.66 18.42
C ARG A 65 3.05 -13.29 17.29
N VAL A 66 2.62 -12.40 16.40
CA VAL A 66 3.44 -11.92 15.29
C VAL A 66 4.62 -11.10 15.81
N LEU A 67 4.37 -10.14 16.70
CA LEU A 67 5.45 -9.32 17.26
C LEU A 67 6.51 -10.19 17.96
N LYS A 68 6.11 -11.20 18.74
CA LYS A 68 7.05 -12.15 19.37
C LYS A 68 7.84 -12.98 18.35
N ALA A 69 7.20 -13.51 17.31
CA ALA A 69 7.88 -14.30 16.28
C ALA A 69 8.93 -13.48 15.50
N PHE A 70 8.69 -12.17 15.34
CA PHE A 70 9.62 -11.27 14.66
C PHE A 70 10.67 -10.61 15.59
N ALA A 71 10.70 -10.98 16.88
CA ALA A 71 11.70 -10.49 17.82
C ALA A 71 13.15 -10.82 17.35
N ASN A 72 14.03 -9.83 17.46
CA ASN A 72 15.45 -9.88 17.05
C ASN A 72 15.70 -10.19 15.56
N THR A 73 14.67 -10.14 14.71
CA THR A 73 14.82 -10.39 13.26
C THR A 73 15.38 -9.21 12.46
N GLY A 74 15.34 -8.00 13.03
CA GLY A 74 15.72 -6.74 12.38
C GLY A 74 14.64 -6.11 11.49
N VAL A 75 13.53 -6.81 11.23
CA VAL A 75 12.40 -6.33 10.42
C VAL A 75 11.69 -5.17 11.12
N GLU A 76 11.43 -4.08 10.40
CA GLU A 76 10.68 -2.92 10.90
C GLU A 76 9.18 -3.17 10.87
N PHE A 77 8.45 -2.71 11.89
CA PHE A 77 7.00 -2.85 11.99
C PHE A 77 6.28 -1.50 12.00
N ILE A 78 5.28 -1.39 11.12
CA ILE A 78 4.10 -0.55 11.35
C ILE A 78 3.04 -1.44 12.02
N VAL A 79 2.52 -1.03 13.16
CA VAL A 79 1.38 -1.70 13.83
C VAL A 79 0.10 -0.88 13.70
N GLY A 80 -1.04 -1.55 13.61
CA GLY A 80 -2.35 -0.92 13.44
C GLY A 80 -3.15 -0.78 14.74
N LEU A 81 -3.89 0.31 14.82
CA LEU A 81 -5.00 0.49 15.77
C LEU A 81 -6.28 0.57 14.95
N GLY A 82 -7.11 -0.47 15.02
CA GLY A 82 -8.32 -0.61 14.20
C GLY A 82 -9.36 0.51 14.40
N ASN A 83 -10.16 0.76 13.36
CA ASN A 83 -11.18 1.83 13.34
C ASN A 83 -12.16 1.72 14.52
N GLU A 84 -12.48 0.52 14.96
CA GLU A 84 -13.34 0.17 16.10
C GLU A 84 -12.80 0.60 17.48
N TYR A 85 -11.51 1.00 17.56
CA TYR A 85 -10.89 1.49 18.80
C TYR A 85 -10.77 3.02 18.87
N LEU A 86 -11.02 3.76 17.78
CA LEU A 86 -10.79 5.21 17.71
C LEU A 86 -11.53 5.98 18.82
N SER A 87 -12.80 5.66 19.06
CA SER A 87 -13.62 6.27 20.12
C SER A 87 -13.04 6.06 21.52
N LYS A 88 -12.51 4.86 21.79
CA LYS A 88 -11.89 4.49 23.08
C LYS A 88 -10.56 5.21 23.30
N MET A 89 -9.82 5.51 22.24
CA MET A 89 -8.54 6.23 22.33
C MET A 89 -8.70 7.74 22.60
N ARG A 90 -9.92 8.26 22.71
CA ARG A 90 -10.19 9.61 23.24
C ARG A 90 -9.92 9.73 24.74
N ASP A 91 -9.90 8.61 25.45
CA ASP A 91 -9.46 8.53 26.84
C ASP A 91 -7.93 8.38 26.88
N PRO A 92 -7.18 9.35 27.44
CA PRO A 92 -5.72 9.29 27.53
C PRO A 92 -5.19 8.08 28.31
N GLU A 93 -5.92 7.59 29.31
CA GLU A 93 -5.51 6.40 30.06
C GLU A 93 -5.62 5.14 29.20
N LYS A 94 -6.67 5.02 28.37
CA LYS A 94 -6.80 3.89 27.43
C LYS A 94 -5.75 3.96 26.33
N ALA A 95 -5.46 5.16 25.81
CA ALA A 95 -4.38 5.36 24.86
C ALA A 95 -3.02 4.95 25.45
N GLN A 96 -2.71 5.37 26.68
CA GLN A 96 -1.46 4.99 27.34
C GLN A 96 -1.40 3.49 27.68
N ALA A 97 -2.51 2.88 28.12
CA ALA A 97 -2.59 1.44 28.32
C ALA A 97 -2.39 0.64 27.02
N TRP A 98 -2.94 1.13 25.90
CA TRP A 98 -2.76 0.52 24.58
C TRP A 98 -1.28 0.57 24.15
N VAL A 99 -0.62 1.73 24.24
CA VAL A 99 0.81 1.85 23.87
C VAL A 99 1.70 0.99 24.77
N LYS A 100 1.44 0.93 26.08
CA LYS A 100 2.17 0.03 27.00
C LYS A 100 2.06 -1.43 26.56
N THR A 101 0.84 -1.89 26.30
CA THR A 101 0.52 -3.31 26.02
C THR A 101 0.99 -3.75 24.63
N ASN A 102 0.81 -2.90 23.63
CA ASN A 102 0.91 -3.27 22.22
C ASN A 102 2.20 -2.79 21.54
N VAL A 103 2.95 -1.87 22.17
CA VAL A 103 4.19 -1.29 21.60
C VAL A 103 5.34 -1.43 22.59
N GLN A 104 5.24 -0.84 23.79
CA GLN A 104 6.34 -0.83 24.75
C GLN A 104 6.77 -2.24 25.18
N ALA A 105 5.81 -3.16 25.36
CA ALA A 105 6.07 -4.55 25.75
C ALA A 105 6.91 -5.37 24.75
N TYR A 106 7.06 -4.91 23.50
CA TYR A 106 7.82 -5.61 22.45
C TYR A 106 9.15 -4.93 22.09
N LEU A 107 9.36 -3.68 22.54
CA LEU A 107 10.58 -2.92 22.32
C LEU A 107 11.66 -3.29 23.36
N PRO A 108 12.96 -3.31 22.98
CA PRO A 108 13.51 -3.07 21.65
C PRO A 108 13.57 -4.33 20.76
N ALA A 109 13.18 -5.51 21.26
CA ALA A 109 13.37 -6.78 20.58
C ALA A 109 12.65 -6.83 19.21
N THR A 110 11.44 -6.29 19.11
CA THR A 110 10.69 -6.13 17.86
C THR A 110 10.79 -4.67 17.42
N LYS A 111 11.27 -4.39 16.21
CA LYS A 111 11.57 -3.03 15.75
C LYS A 111 10.31 -2.30 15.26
N ILE A 112 9.39 -1.99 16.17
CA ILE A 112 8.22 -1.15 15.89
C ILE A 112 8.70 0.30 15.69
N THR A 113 8.37 0.90 14.54
CA THR A 113 8.79 2.27 14.16
C THR A 113 7.60 3.20 13.87
N CYS A 114 6.40 2.66 13.72
CA CYS A 114 5.20 3.43 13.42
C CYS A 114 3.92 2.77 13.97
N ILE A 115 2.94 3.60 14.34
CA ILE A 115 1.57 3.20 14.64
C ILE A 115 0.64 3.87 13.63
N THR A 116 -0.14 3.10 12.89
CA THR A 116 -1.26 3.61 12.07
C THR A 116 -2.55 3.61 12.88
N ILE A 117 -3.11 4.80 13.08
CA ILE A 117 -4.38 5.05 13.77
C ILE A 117 -5.50 5.03 12.73
N GLY A 118 -6.24 3.93 12.70
CA GLY A 118 -7.21 3.64 11.67
C GLY A 118 -6.61 3.38 10.28
N ASN A 119 -7.49 2.96 9.38
CA ASN A 119 -7.20 2.71 7.97
C ASN A 119 -8.39 3.18 7.14
N GLU A 120 -8.16 4.07 6.18
CA GLU A 120 -9.17 4.62 5.24
C GLU A 120 -10.39 5.31 5.88
N VAL A 121 -10.25 5.80 7.12
CA VAL A 121 -11.34 6.37 7.93
C VAL A 121 -12.16 7.43 7.19
N LEU A 122 -11.49 8.36 6.49
CA LEU A 122 -12.11 9.51 5.81
C LEU A 122 -12.95 9.14 4.57
N THR A 123 -13.03 7.86 4.21
CA THR A 123 -13.82 7.38 3.05
C THR A 123 -15.01 6.49 3.43
N PHE A 124 -15.22 6.15 4.71
CA PHE A 124 -16.39 5.36 5.13
C PHE A 124 -17.71 6.14 5.25
N ASN A 125 -17.69 7.48 5.07
CA ASN A 125 -18.84 8.35 5.29
C ASN A 125 -19.45 8.22 6.71
N ASP A 126 -18.60 7.93 7.70
CA ASP A 126 -18.94 7.81 9.11
C ASP A 126 -18.36 9.01 9.87
N THR A 127 -19.24 9.92 10.29
CA THR A 127 -18.88 11.12 11.07
C THR A 127 -18.27 10.74 12.42
N GLY A 128 -18.75 9.67 13.06
CA GLY A 128 -18.23 9.19 14.34
C GLY A 128 -16.79 8.71 14.22
N LEU A 129 -16.46 7.90 13.21
CA LEU A 129 -15.06 7.50 12.96
C LEU A 129 -14.18 8.71 12.61
N THR A 130 -14.70 9.63 11.78
CA THR A 130 -13.99 10.85 11.36
C THR A 130 -13.65 11.77 12.54
N ASP A 131 -14.62 12.06 13.41
CA ASP A 131 -14.46 12.92 14.60
C ASP A 131 -13.58 12.30 15.68
N ASN A 132 -13.40 10.97 15.66
CA ASN A 132 -12.58 10.24 16.62
C ASN A 132 -11.12 10.05 16.15
N LEU A 133 -10.86 10.12 14.84
CA LEU A 133 -9.53 9.87 14.26
C LEU A 133 -8.44 10.78 14.83
N PHE A 134 -8.61 12.10 14.70
CA PHE A 134 -7.57 13.05 15.10
C PHE A 134 -7.33 13.07 16.63
N PRO A 135 -8.36 13.07 17.50
CA PRO A 135 -8.15 12.90 18.94
C PRO A 135 -7.43 11.60 19.33
N ALA A 136 -7.72 10.49 18.66
CA ALA A 136 -7.02 9.22 18.88
C ALA A 136 -5.53 9.32 18.51
N MET A 137 -5.19 9.96 17.39
CA MET A 137 -3.78 10.23 17.02
C MET A 137 -3.05 11.07 18.07
N GLN A 138 -3.69 12.15 18.55
CA GLN A 138 -3.10 13.03 19.56
C GLN A 138 -2.84 12.30 20.88
N ASN A 139 -3.78 11.47 21.35
CA ASN A 139 -3.65 10.75 22.60
C ASN A 139 -2.63 9.60 22.52
N ILE A 140 -2.57 8.86 21.41
CA ILE A 140 -1.53 7.83 21.22
C ILE A 140 -0.13 8.47 21.11
N HIS A 141 0.00 9.63 20.46
CA HIS A 141 1.27 10.36 20.45
C HIS A 141 1.64 10.89 21.85
N THR A 142 0.69 11.44 22.59
CA THR A 142 0.90 11.87 23.99
C THR A 142 1.33 10.70 24.87
N ALA A 143 0.73 9.52 24.68
CA ALA A 143 1.13 8.30 25.37
C ALA A 143 2.57 7.87 25.03
N LEU A 144 3.01 7.99 23.77
CA LEU A 144 4.41 7.73 23.40
C LEU A 144 5.37 8.75 24.04
N VAL A 145 5.02 10.04 24.07
CA VAL A 145 5.82 11.09 24.73
C VAL A 145 5.95 10.79 26.24
N ASN A 146 4.84 10.47 26.91
CA ASN A 146 4.80 10.11 28.33
C ASN A 146 5.61 8.85 28.67
N LEU A 147 5.93 8.00 27.67
CA LEU A 147 6.73 6.79 27.81
C LEU A 147 8.16 6.94 27.27
N GLY A 148 8.53 8.12 26.75
CA GLY A 148 9.85 8.38 26.15
C GLY A 148 10.08 7.68 24.79
N LEU A 149 9.01 7.28 24.10
CA LEU A 149 9.05 6.49 22.87
C LEU A 149 8.82 7.30 21.59
N ASP A 150 8.46 8.58 21.69
CA ASP A 150 8.08 9.44 20.55
C ASP A 150 9.22 9.72 19.56
N LYS A 151 10.48 9.48 19.96
CA LYS A 151 11.66 9.56 19.07
C LYS A 151 11.95 8.25 18.33
N GLN A 152 11.36 7.13 18.76
CA GLN A 152 11.53 5.81 18.15
C GLN A 152 10.32 5.39 17.33
N VAL A 153 9.11 5.75 17.80
CA VAL A 153 7.85 5.34 17.21
C VAL A 153 7.06 6.56 16.77
N SER A 154 6.78 6.64 15.47
CA SER A 154 5.93 7.67 14.87
C SER A 154 4.45 7.28 14.95
N VAL A 155 3.55 8.27 14.87
CA VAL A 155 2.09 8.06 14.76
C VAL A 155 1.62 8.62 13.44
N THR A 156 0.77 7.89 12.72
CA THR A 156 0.19 8.32 11.45
C THR A 156 -1.20 7.69 11.25
N THR A 157 -1.82 7.91 10.09
CA THR A 157 -3.07 7.29 9.64
C THR A 157 -2.90 6.91 8.16
N ALA A 158 -3.46 5.77 7.74
CA ALA A 158 -3.47 5.37 6.34
C ALA A 158 -4.73 5.88 5.64
N HIS A 159 -4.59 6.51 4.48
CA HIS A 159 -5.70 7.07 3.71
C HIS A 159 -5.93 6.33 2.39
N SER A 160 -7.18 6.20 1.97
CA SER A 160 -7.53 5.79 0.61
C SER A 160 -7.20 6.90 -0.39
N LEU A 161 -6.82 6.58 -1.64
CA LEU A 161 -6.70 7.58 -2.71
C LEU A 161 -8.04 8.29 -3.04
N ALA A 162 -9.18 7.75 -2.59
CA ALA A 162 -10.51 8.35 -2.73
C ALA A 162 -10.76 9.59 -1.81
N ILE A 163 -9.76 10.04 -1.03
CA ILE A 163 -9.79 11.37 -0.40
C ILE A 163 -9.48 12.53 -1.37
N LEU A 164 -9.04 12.23 -2.60
CA LEU A 164 -8.78 13.24 -3.64
C LEU A 164 -10.06 13.55 -4.43
N GLU A 165 -10.33 14.83 -4.66
CA GLU A 165 -11.37 15.32 -5.58
C GLU A 165 -10.86 15.25 -7.03
N VAL A 166 -9.68 15.83 -7.23
CA VAL A 166 -8.99 15.88 -8.52
C VAL A 166 -7.69 15.14 -8.36
N SER A 167 -7.40 14.28 -9.33
CA SER A 167 -6.16 13.52 -9.41
C SER A 167 -5.55 13.50 -10.83
N TYR A 168 -6.23 14.10 -11.81
CA TYR A 168 -5.76 14.23 -13.19
C TYR A 168 -5.97 15.66 -13.73
N PRO A 169 -4.97 16.27 -14.39
CA PRO A 169 -3.57 15.82 -14.42
C PRO A 169 -2.97 15.83 -13.01
N PRO A 170 -1.91 15.06 -12.70
CA PRO A 170 -1.35 14.96 -11.34
C PRO A 170 -1.03 16.31 -10.68
N SER A 171 -0.54 17.29 -11.44
CA SER A 171 -0.31 18.68 -11.01
C SER A 171 -1.56 19.43 -10.51
N ALA A 172 -2.76 18.97 -10.84
CA ALA A 172 -4.04 19.50 -10.38
C ALA A 172 -4.58 18.74 -9.16
N GLY A 173 -3.78 17.83 -8.59
CA GLY A 173 -4.14 17.04 -7.41
C GLY A 173 -4.68 17.91 -6.27
N SER A 174 -5.86 17.58 -5.75
CA SER A 174 -6.48 18.29 -4.62
C SER A 174 -7.38 17.37 -3.80
N PHE A 175 -7.44 17.61 -2.49
CA PHE A 175 -8.33 16.88 -1.59
C PHE A 175 -9.79 17.26 -1.82
N ARG A 176 -10.68 16.29 -1.56
CA ARG A 176 -12.12 16.49 -1.42
C ARG A 176 -12.44 17.66 -0.51
N LYS A 177 -13.26 18.60 -0.99
CA LYS A 177 -13.53 19.87 -0.30
C LYS A 177 -14.16 19.68 1.08
N ASP A 178 -15.02 18.68 1.21
CA ASP A 178 -15.66 18.28 2.47
C ASP A 178 -14.66 17.69 3.47
N LEU A 179 -13.56 17.09 3.02
CA LEU A 179 -12.52 16.52 3.89
C LEU A 179 -11.43 17.53 4.31
N VAL A 180 -11.36 18.73 3.71
CA VAL A 180 -10.30 19.72 4.01
C VAL A 180 -10.28 20.12 5.50
N GLY A 181 -11.45 20.27 6.11
CA GLY A 181 -11.58 20.59 7.54
C GLY A 181 -11.03 19.50 8.46
N CYS A 182 -11.24 18.22 8.11
CA CYS A 182 -10.78 17.07 8.88
C CYS A 182 -9.30 16.75 8.65
N ILE A 183 -8.81 16.90 7.42
CA ILE A 183 -7.44 16.54 7.07
C ILE A 183 -6.41 17.61 7.50
N THR A 184 -6.76 18.90 7.49
CA THR A 184 -5.81 19.98 7.82
C THR A 184 -5.22 19.86 9.25
N PRO A 185 -5.98 19.52 10.30
CA PRO A 185 -5.42 19.18 11.62
C PRO A 185 -4.44 18.00 11.59
N ILE A 186 -4.74 16.96 10.80
CA ILE A 186 -3.88 15.78 10.62
C ILE A 186 -2.57 16.16 9.91
N LEU A 187 -2.62 16.97 8.85
CA LEU A 187 -1.42 17.47 8.16
C LEU A 187 -0.55 18.37 9.07
N ASN A 188 -1.18 19.20 9.91
CA ASN A 188 -0.48 19.98 10.94
C ASN A 188 0.22 19.08 11.97
N PHE A 189 -0.39 17.97 12.36
CA PHE A 189 0.21 17.00 13.26
C PHE A 189 1.39 16.27 12.61
N HIS A 190 1.27 15.86 11.34
CA HIS A 190 2.40 15.28 10.60
C HIS A 190 3.59 16.24 10.52
N ALA A 191 3.34 17.51 10.21
CA ALA A 191 4.38 18.53 10.12
C ALA A 191 5.06 18.83 11.48
N LYS A 192 4.32 18.73 12.60
CA LYS A 192 4.86 18.93 13.95
C LYS A 192 5.63 17.72 14.49
N THR A 193 5.22 16.52 14.10
CA THR A 193 5.79 15.25 14.60
C THR A 193 6.83 14.63 13.66
N ASN A 194 7.04 15.20 12.48
CA ASN A 194 7.83 14.63 11.38
C ASN A 194 7.37 13.21 10.98
N SER A 195 6.07 12.90 11.15
CA SER A 195 5.49 11.63 10.72
C SER A 195 5.08 11.67 9.24
N PRO A 196 5.16 10.54 8.51
CA PRO A 196 4.81 10.48 7.10
C PRO A 196 3.29 10.48 6.89
N PHE A 197 2.85 11.05 5.77
CA PHE A 197 1.50 10.87 5.25
C PHE A 197 1.42 9.54 4.50
N LEU A 198 0.55 8.63 4.94
CA LEU A 198 0.40 7.30 4.35
C LEU A 198 -0.79 7.23 3.39
N ILE A 199 -0.55 6.75 2.17
CA ILE A 199 -1.58 6.56 1.14
C ILE A 199 -1.64 5.11 0.66
N ASN A 200 -2.86 4.58 0.55
CA ASN A 200 -3.17 3.33 -0.13
C ASN A 200 -3.48 3.66 -1.60
N ALA A 201 -2.62 3.22 -2.52
CA ALA A 201 -2.64 3.65 -3.92
C ALA A 201 -2.67 2.43 -4.86
N TYR A 202 -3.81 2.22 -5.52
CA TYR A 202 -4.07 1.03 -6.33
C TYR A 202 -4.41 1.42 -7.78
N PRO A 203 -3.46 1.30 -8.74
CA PRO A 203 -3.75 1.41 -10.18
C PRO A 203 -4.80 0.41 -10.67
N PHE A 204 -4.93 -0.75 -10.01
CA PHE A 204 -5.95 -1.75 -10.30
C PHE A 204 -7.38 -1.18 -10.31
N PHE A 205 -7.77 -0.41 -9.28
CA PHE A 205 -9.15 0.09 -9.19
C PHE A 205 -9.47 1.13 -10.27
N ALA A 206 -8.49 1.96 -10.64
CA ALA A 206 -8.63 2.89 -11.77
C ALA A 206 -8.85 2.11 -13.07
N TYR A 207 -8.00 1.11 -13.36
CA TYR A 207 -8.15 0.25 -14.54
C TYR A 207 -9.49 -0.50 -14.55
N LYS A 208 -9.88 -1.16 -13.45
CA LYS A 208 -11.18 -1.85 -13.29
C LYS A 208 -12.35 -0.93 -13.63
N SER A 209 -12.27 0.34 -13.22
CA SER A 209 -13.33 1.33 -13.42
C SER A 209 -13.42 1.85 -14.86
N ASN A 210 -12.31 1.85 -15.62
CA ASN A 210 -12.28 2.39 -16.99
C ASN A 210 -11.25 1.68 -17.91
N PRO A 211 -11.40 0.37 -18.16
CA PRO A 211 -10.41 -0.46 -18.85
C PRO A 211 -10.33 -0.18 -20.36
N LYS A 212 -11.25 0.65 -20.90
CA LYS A 212 -11.28 1.06 -22.31
C LYS A 212 -10.44 2.31 -22.59
N GLN A 213 -10.18 3.14 -21.57
CA GLN A 213 -9.44 4.41 -21.71
C GLN A 213 -8.10 4.38 -20.98
N ILE A 214 -8.00 3.61 -19.88
CA ILE A 214 -6.74 3.40 -19.17
C ILE A 214 -6.02 2.20 -19.78
N SER A 215 -4.84 2.44 -20.35
CA SER A 215 -3.99 1.37 -20.88
C SER A 215 -3.58 0.39 -19.78
N LEU A 216 -3.71 -0.91 -20.06
CA LEU A 216 -3.25 -1.97 -19.17
C LEU A 216 -1.73 -1.89 -18.95
N ASP A 217 -0.96 -1.53 -19.98
CA ASP A 217 0.50 -1.42 -19.88
C ASP A 217 0.93 -0.29 -18.93
N PHE A 218 0.20 0.84 -18.94
CA PHE A 218 0.45 1.99 -18.08
C PHE A 218 0.18 1.69 -16.59
N VAL A 219 -0.75 0.79 -16.27
CA VAL A 219 -1.02 0.38 -14.89
C VAL A 219 -0.20 -0.83 -14.43
N LEU A 220 0.42 -1.59 -15.35
CA LEU A 220 1.28 -2.75 -15.06
C LEU A 220 2.79 -2.46 -15.15
N PHE A 221 3.20 -1.20 -15.29
CA PHE A 221 4.60 -0.79 -15.51
C PHE A 221 5.23 -1.47 -16.74
N GLN A 222 4.47 -1.65 -17.82
CA GLN A 222 4.96 -2.17 -19.09
C GLN A 222 5.33 -1.01 -20.04
N PRO A 223 6.19 -1.23 -21.06
CA PRO A 223 6.52 -0.20 -22.05
C PRO A 223 5.26 0.35 -22.72
N ASN A 224 5.05 1.66 -22.60
CA ASN A 224 3.88 2.36 -23.14
C ASN A 224 4.25 3.81 -23.49
N GLN A 225 3.33 4.57 -24.09
CA GLN A 225 3.56 5.97 -24.49
C GLN A 225 3.56 6.98 -23.32
N GLY A 226 3.22 6.53 -22.11
CA GLY A 226 3.07 7.35 -20.92
C GLY A 226 1.93 8.36 -21.01
N ILE A 227 1.88 9.27 -20.05
CA ILE A 227 1.08 10.49 -20.10
C ILE A 227 1.97 11.69 -19.78
N VAL A 228 1.75 12.82 -20.46
CA VAL A 228 2.41 14.09 -20.14
C VAL A 228 1.40 14.99 -19.45
N ASP A 229 1.75 15.44 -18.25
CA ASP A 229 0.98 16.43 -17.50
C ASP A 229 1.09 17.80 -18.18
N SER A 230 -0.03 18.32 -18.68
CA SER A 230 -0.06 19.54 -19.49
C SER A 230 0.25 20.84 -18.73
N LYS A 231 0.39 20.82 -17.40
CA LYS A 231 0.75 21.99 -16.60
C LYS A 231 2.16 21.92 -16.05
N SER A 232 2.60 20.74 -15.60
CA SER A 232 3.96 20.54 -15.05
C SER A 232 4.99 20.07 -16.08
N ASN A 233 4.54 19.60 -17.25
CA ASN A 233 5.34 18.89 -18.26
C ASN A 233 6.01 17.60 -17.75
N PHE A 234 5.61 17.09 -16.57
CA PHE A 234 6.10 15.80 -16.11
C PHE A 234 5.52 14.66 -16.96
N HIS A 235 6.41 13.78 -17.41
CA HIS A 235 6.05 12.56 -18.12
C HIS A 235 5.97 11.40 -17.12
N TYR A 236 4.83 10.73 -17.08
CA TYR A 236 4.59 9.55 -16.25
C TYR A 236 4.55 8.32 -17.15
N ASP A 237 5.46 7.37 -16.91
CA ASP A 237 5.50 6.08 -17.58
C ASP A 237 4.59 5.02 -16.92
N ASN A 238 4.08 5.31 -15.72
CA ASN A 238 3.19 4.43 -14.97
C ASN A 238 2.18 5.20 -14.11
N MET A 239 1.04 4.55 -13.82
CA MET A 239 -0.03 5.18 -13.04
C MET A 239 0.29 5.36 -11.55
N LEU A 240 1.05 4.46 -10.90
CA LEU A 240 1.33 4.58 -9.47
C LEU A 240 2.07 5.89 -9.16
N PHE A 241 3.04 6.26 -10.00
CA PHE A 241 3.77 7.53 -9.86
C PHE A 241 2.88 8.75 -10.10
N ALA A 242 1.93 8.66 -11.05
CA ALA A 242 0.93 9.70 -11.26
C ALA A 242 -0.01 9.87 -10.05
N GLN A 243 -0.40 8.76 -9.41
CA GLN A 243 -1.22 8.77 -8.19
C GLN A 243 -0.47 9.40 -7.00
N ILE A 244 0.82 9.06 -6.82
CA ILE A 244 1.68 9.62 -5.76
C ILE A 244 1.88 11.14 -5.96
N ASP A 245 2.14 11.59 -7.20
CA ASP A 245 2.36 13.01 -7.47
C ASP A 245 1.06 13.84 -7.41
N ALA A 246 -0.09 13.22 -7.64
CA ALA A 246 -1.39 13.83 -7.33
C ALA A 246 -1.57 14.07 -5.82
N VAL A 247 -1.11 13.15 -4.97
CA VAL A 247 -1.09 13.36 -3.50
C VAL A 247 -0.11 14.47 -3.12
N HIS A 248 1.09 14.51 -3.70
CA HIS A 248 2.03 15.61 -3.46
C HIS A 248 1.48 16.98 -3.88
N SER A 249 0.75 17.04 -5.00
CA SER A 249 0.07 18.27 -5.45
C SER A 249 -1.06 18.67 -4.50
N ALA A 250 -1.86 17.72 -4.01
CA ALA A 250 -2.91 17.98 -3.03
C ALA A 250 -2.36 18.52 -1.71
N LEU A 251 -1.28 17.92 -1.19
CA LEU A 251 -0.55 18.40 -0.02
C LEU A 251 0.02 19.80 -0.25
N ALA A 252 0.62 20.05 -1.43
CA ALA A 252 1.15 21.36 -1.78
C ALA A 252 0.05 22.44 -1.88
N SER A 253 -1.15 22.11 -2.37
CA SER A 253 -2.28 23.04 -2.43
C SER A 253 -2.78 23.53 -1.06
N LEU A 254 -2.52 22.75 -0.01
CA LEU A 254 -2.81 23.12 1.39
C LEU A 254 -1.56 23.65 2.13
N GLY A 255 -0.42 23.84 1.44
CA GLY A 255 0.83 24.36 2.01
C GLY A 255 1.81 23.32 2.57
N TYR A 256 1.51 22.03 2.46
CA TYR A 256 2.28 20.92 3.05
C TYR A 256 3.24 20.22 2.07
N SER A 257 3.82 20.98 1.13
CA SER A 257 4.66 20.45 0.03
C SER A 257 5.93 19.69 0.45
N LYS A 258 6.32 19.80 1.73
CA LYS A 258 7.47 19.14 2.36
C LYS A 258 7.12 17.87 3.17
N LEU A 259 5.84 17.52 3.32
CA LEU A 259 5.49 16.30 4.06
C LEU A 259 5.99 15.04 3.32
N PRO A 260 6.64 14.10 4.01
CA PRO A 260 6.97 12.79 3.44
C PRO A 260 5.69 12.05 3.07
N VAL A 261 5.64 11.45 1.89
CA VAL A 261 4.56 10.56 1.45
C VAL A 261 5.12 9.15 1.33
N HIS A 262 4.41 8.18 1.87
CA HIS A 262 4.74 6.76 1.73
C HIS A 262 3.49 5.96 1.36
N ILE A 263 3.69 4.86 0.66
CA ILE A 263 2.61 4.05 0.09
C ILE A 263 2.38 2.90 1.06
N SER A 264 1.34 3.01 1.89
CA SER A 264 1.04 2.03 2.93
C SER A 264 0.40 0.75 2.40
N GLU A 265 -0.14 0.80 1.18
CA GLU A 265 -0.66 -0.34 0.44
C GLU A 265 -0.60 -0.06 -1.07
N THR A 266 -0.16 -1.05 -1.84
CA THR A 266 -0.40 -1.13 -3.28
C THR A 266 -0.26 -2.58 -3.75
N GLY A 267 -1.09 -3.03 -4.69
CA GLY A 267 -1.08 -4.42 -5.13
C GLY A 267 -2.06 -4.68 -6.27
N TRP A 268 -2.14 -5.94 -6.69
CA TRP A 268 -3.02 -6.36 -7.79
C TRP A 268 -3.56 -7.77 -7.55
N PRO A 269 -4.89 -8.00 -7.65
CA PRO A 269 -5.50 -9.28 -7.35
C PRO A 269 -5.28 -10.29 -8.48
N SER A 270 -4.91 -11.51 -8.11
CA SER A 270 -4.64 -12.63 -9.04
C SER A 270 -5.90 -13.31 -9.59
N LYS A 271 -7.07 -13.00 -9.02
CA LYS A 271 -8.40 -13.46 -9.45
C LYS A 271 -9.44 -12.49 -8.90
N GLY A 272 -10.47 -12.17 -9.68
CA GLY A 272 -11.63 -11.40 -9.24
C GLY A 272 -12.96 -11.99 -9.71
N ASP A 273 -14.05 -11.29 -9.42
CA ASP A 273 -15.38 -11.58 -9.99
C ASP A 273 -15.46 -11.16 -11.47
N ALA A 274 -16.56 -11.50 -12.15
CA ALA A 274 -16.69 -11.32 -13.60
C ALA A 274 -16.64 -9.85 -14.08
N ASP A 275 -16.98 -8.90 -13.22
CA ASP A 275 -16.89 -7.45 -13.44
C ASP A 275 -15.51 -6.85 -13.06
N GLU A 276 -14.60 -7.65 -12.48
CA GLU A 276 -13.30 -7.20 -12.01
C GLU A 276 -12.23 -7.25 -13.09
N VAL A 277 -12.49 -6.51 -14.18
CA VAL A 277 -11.63 -6.49 -15.37
C VAL A 277 -10.18 -6.20 -14.99
N GLY A 278 -9.30 -7.11 -15.38
CA GLY A 278 -7.86 -7.05 -15.08
C GLY A 278 -7.40 -7.90 -13.90
N ALA A 279 -8.29 -8.41 -13.05
CA ALA A 279 -7.96 -9.28 -11.90
C ALA A 279 -7.57 -10.70 -12.33
N THR A 280 -6.35 -10.87 -12.86
CA THR A 280 -5.81 -12.13 -13.38
C THR A 280 -4.43 -12.43 -12.82
N LEU A 281 -4.06 -13.72 -12.77
CA LEU A 281 -2.76 -14.19 -12.27
C LEU A 281 -1.60 -13.62 -13.09
N GLU A 282 -1.77 -13.45 -14.40
CA GLU A 282 -0.76 -12.84 -15.26
C GLU A 282 -0.55 -11.36 -14.93
N ASN A 283 -1.63 -10.60 -14.72
CA ASN A 283 -1.55 -9.18 -14.39
C ASN A 283 -1.01 -8.96 -12.98
N ALA A 284 -1.41 -9.78 -12.00
CA ALA A 284 -0.84 -9.75 -10.65
C ALA A 284 0.67 -10.02 -10.65
N LYS A 285 1.10 -11.03 -11.43
CA LYS A 285 2.53 -11.33 -11.65
C LYS A 285 3.27 -10.14 -12.28
N LYS A 286 2.71 -9.51 -13.31
CA LYS A 286 3.32 -8.32 -13.96
C LYS A 286 3.41 -7.14 -12.98
N TYR A 287 2.30 -6.78 -12.33
CA TYR A 287 2.23 -5.65 -11.40
C TYR A 287 3.22 -5.79 -10.25
N ASN A 288 3.07 -6.84 -9.44
CA ASN A 288 3.90 -7.03 -8.24
C ASN A 288 5.38 -7.31 -8.61
N GLY A 289 5.64 -8.07 -9.68
CA GLY A 289 7.00 -8.33 -10.16
C GLY A 289 7.72 -7.07 -10.67
N ASN A 290 7.02 -6.13 -11.31
CA ASN A 290 7.61 -4.87 -11.76
C ASN A 290 7.70 -3.83 -10.65
N LEU A 291 6.71 -3.78 -9.75
CA LEU A 291 6.73 -2.95 -8.55
C LEU A 291 7.97 -3.24 -7.69
N LEU A 292 8.27 -4.52 -7.44
CA LEU A 292 9.46 -4.92 -6.69
C LEU A 292 10.77 -4.49 -7.38
N LYS A 293 10.86 -4.56 -8.72
CA LYS A 293 12.01 -4.03 -9.47
C LYS A 293 12.17 -2.52 -9.27
N ILE A 294 11.08 -1.77 -9.31
CA ILE A 294 11.07 -0.30 -9.12
C ILE A 294 11.49 0.08 -7.70
N ILE A 295 11.02 -0.66 -6.68
CA ILE A 295 11.45 -0.49 -5.28
C ILE A 295 12.96 -0.78 -5.14
N CYS A 296 13.46 -1.88 -5.72
CA CYS A 296 14.88 -2.22 -5.71
C CYS A 296 15.75 -1.20 -6.46
N GLN A 297 15.22 -0.55 -7.50
CA GLN A 297 15.89 0.53 -8.23
C GLN A 297 15.87 1.87 -7.48
N ARG A 298 15.10 2.00 -6.38
CA ARG A 298 14.84 3.25 -5.65
C ARG A 298 14.39 4.40 -6.58
N LYS A 299 13.61 4.07 -7.61
CA LYS A 299 13.15 5.06 -8.58
C LYS A 299 12.07 5.95 -7.94
N GLY A 300 12.37 7.24 -7.79
CA GLY A 300 11.38 8.24 -7.40
C GLY A 300 10.39 8.59 -8.52
N THR A 301 9.36 9.37 -8.18
CA THR A 301 8.37 9.86 -9.13
C THR A 301 8.89 11.06 -9.95
N PRO A 302 8.27 11.47 -11.06
CA PRO A 302 8.67 12.66 -11.81
C PRO A 302 8.76 13.95 -10.99
N MET A 303 7.84 14.19 -10.03
CA MET A 303 7.88 15.36 -9.13
C MET A 303 8.86 15.19 -7.95
N ARG A 304 9.27 13.95 -7.65
CA ARG A 304 10.14 13.58 -6.52
C ARG A 304 11.16 12.50 -6.93
N PRO A 305 12.05 12.77 -7.92
CA PRO A 305 12.90 11.74 -8.51
C PRO A 305 13.98 11.20 -7.55
N ASN A 306 14.37 12.02 -6.58
CA ASN A 306 15.41 11.73 -5.58
C ASN A 306 14.81 11.39 -4.19
N THR A 307 13.59 10.87 -4.13
CA THR A 307 12.90 10.51 -2.88
C THR A 307 12.76 9.00 -2.75
N ASP A 308 13.36 8.44 -1.70
CA ASP A 308 13.16 7.04 -1.30
C ASP A 308 11.76 6.88 -0.69
N PHE A 309 10.84 6.28 -1.45
CA PHE A 309 9.51 5.93 -0.97
C PHE A 309 9.55 4.60 -0.21
N ASN A 310 9.03 4.57 1.03
CA ASN A 310 8.59 3.30 1.62
C ASN A 310 7.31 2.87 0.88
N ILE A 311 7.33 1.68 0.27
CA ILE A 311 6.19 1.09 -0.43
C ILE A 311 5.91 -0.28 0.17
N TYR A 312 4.68 -0.46 0.66
CA TYR A 312 4.19 -1.70 1.21
C TYR A 312 3.31 -2.42 0.18
N VAL A 313 3.71 -3.64 -0.18
CA VAL A 313 2.97 -4.47 -1.14
C VAL A 313 1.79 -5.15 -0.44
N PHE A 314 0.59 -4.98 -0.99
CA PHE A 314 -0.63 -5.61 -0.53
C PHE A 314 -0.92 -6.88 -1.37
N ALA A 315 -0.84 -8.10 -0.83
CA ALA A 315 -0.47 -8.47 0.54
C ALA A 315 0.37 -9.76 0.59
N LEU A 316 0.89 -10.12 1.76
CA LEU A 316 1.72 -11.31 1.94
C LEU A 316 0.97 -12.60 1.56
N PHE A 317 -0.29 -12.75 1.99
CA PHE A 317 -1.10 -13.95 1.79
C PHE A 317 -2.45 -13.68 1.12
N ASN A 318 -3.01 -14.71 0.48
CA ASN A 318 -4.43 -14.74 0.13
C ASN A 318 -5.27 -14.91 1.42
N GLU A 319 -6.08 -13.90 1.74
CA GLU A 319 -6.87 -13.84 2.96
C GLU A 319 -8.30 -14.36 2.74
N ASN A 320 -8.54 -15.64 3.02
CA ASN A 320 -9.77 -16.34 2.62
C ASN A 320 -11.07 -15.87 3.31
N MET A 321 -10.99 -15.09 4.39
CA MET A 321 -12.15 -14.56 5.11
C MET A 321 -12.44 -13.09 4.80
N LYS A 322 -11.67 -12.42 3.92
CA LYS A 322 -11.97 -11.03 3.54
C LYS A 322 -13.36 -10.94 2.87
N PRO A 323 -14.25 -10.05 3.33
CA PRO A 323 -15.57 -9.84 2.74
C PRO A 323 -15.47 -9.14 1.38
N GLY A 324 -16.61 -8.94 0.70
CA GLY A 324 -16.65 -8.23 -0.58
C GLY A 324 -16.31 -9.10 -1.79
N PRO A 325 -15.86 -8.53 -2.91
CA PRO A 325 -15.65 -9.23 -4.18
C PRO A 325 -14.50 -10.25 -4.13
N ALA A 326 -14.39 -11.13 -5.12
CA ALA A 326 -13.38 -12.18 -5.13
C ALA A 326 -11.93 -11.66 -5.17
N SER A 327 -11.68 -10.46 -5.72
CA SER A 327 -10.38 -9.78 -5.66
C SER A 327 -9.80 -9.71 -4.25
N GLU A 328 -10.63 -9.33 -3.28
CA GLU A 328 -10.24 -9.17 -1.87
C GLU A 328 -9.57 -10.41 -1.26
N ARG A 329 -9.91 -11.61 -1.74
CA ARG A 329 -9.38 -12.90 -1.26
C ARG A 329 -8.14 -13.38 -2.03
N ASN A 330 -7.66 -12.62 -3.01
CA ASN A 330 -6.68 -13.06 -4.03
C ASN A 330 -5.52 -12.08 -4.29
N TYR A 331 -5.24 -11.14 -3.37
CA TYR A 331 -4.12 -10.18 -3.43
C TYR A 331 -2.75 -10.75 -3.00
N GLY A 332 -2.70 -11.97 -2.49
CA GLY A 332 -1.51 -12.57 -1.90
C GLY A 332 -0.34 -12.75 -2.87
N LEU A 333 0.87 -12.47 -2.40
CA LEU A 333 2.11 -12.97 -3.01
C LEU A 333 2.27 -14.48 -2.78
N PHE A 334 1.82 -14.96 -1.62
CA PHE A 334 1.81 -16.37 -1.22
C PHE A 334 0.38 -16.88 -1.01
N LYS A 335 0.21 -18.19 -1.17
CA LYS A 335 -0.95 -18.93 -0.69
C LYS A 335 -0.81 -19.21 0.82
N PRO A 336 -1.89 -19.60 1.51
CA PRO A 336 -1.85 -19.89 2.95
C PRO A 336 -0.93 -21.06 3.35
N ASP A 337 -0.55 -21.93 2.41
CA ASP A 337 0.45 -22.99 2.61
C ASP A 337 1.92 -22.50 2.54
N GLY A 338 2.15 -21.20 2.28
CA GLY A 338 3.47 -20.61 2.10
C GLY A 338 4.05 -20.78 0.69
N THR A 339 3.36 -21.46 -0.24
CA THR A 339 3.79 -21.54 -1.64
C THR A 339 3.50 -20.21 -2.37
N PRO A 340 4.33 -19.79 -3.34
CA PRO A 340 4.02 -18.60 -4.14
C PRO A 340 2.68 -18.73 -4.87
N ALA A 341 1.88 -17.65 -4.86
CA ALA A 341 0.67 -17.57 -5.69
C ALA A 341 1.01 -17.52 -7.18
N TYR A 342 2.14 -16.88 -7.51
CA TYR A 342 2.76 -16.78 -8.84
C TYR A 342 4.26 -16.49 -8.69
N SER A 343 5.07 -16.82 -9.70
CA SER A 343 6.51 -16.52 -9.67
C SER A 343 6.75 -15.01 -9.84
N LEU A 344 7.37 -14.39 -8.83
CA LEU A 344 7.68 -12.95 -8.80
C LEU A 344 8.92 -12.55 -9.61
N GLY A 345 9.70 -13.52 -10.12
CA GLY A 345 10.93 -13.24 -10.86
C GLY A 345 12.05 -12.60 -10.02
N ILE A 346 12.02 -12.79 -8.70
CA ILE A 346 13.09 -12.39 -7.78
C ILE A 346 14.17 -13.48 -7.84
N SER A 347 15.38 -13.14 -8.29
CA SER A 347 16.53 -14.07 -8.29
C SER A 347 17.06 -14.30 -6.87
N GLY A 348 16.32 -15.12 -6.12
CA GLY A 348 16.72 -15.71 -4.83
C GLY A 348 16.47 -17.22 -4.76
N THR A 349 15.96 -17.83 -5.85
CA THR A 349 15.55 -19.24 -5.90
C THR A 349 15.95 -19.90 -7.23
N ASP A 350 17.20 -19.74 -7.67
CA ASP A 350 17.81 -20.53 -8.75
C ASP A 350 18.18 -21.96 -8.28
N ALA A 351 17.23 -22.59 -7.58
CA ALA A 351 17.34 -23.94 -7.03
C ALA A 351 15.95 -24.55 -6.79
N VAL A 352 15.18 -24.75 -7.88
CA VAL A 352 14.23 -25.86 -8.14
C VAL A 352 13.44 -25.53 -9.42
N SER A 353 13.52 -26.43 -10.42
CA SER A 353 12.83 -26.42 -11.73
C SER A 353 13.66 -26.05 -12.97
N ALA A 354 14.88 -26.58 -13.07
CA ALA A 354 15.46 -26.88 -14.39
C ALA A 354 15.01 -28.28 -14.85
N ASN A 355 13.94 -28.34 -15.64
CA ASN A 355 13.62 -29.34 -16.68
C ASN A 355 12.11 -29.44 -16.92
N THR A 356 11.63 -28.91 -18.05
CA THR A 356 10.81 -29.66 -19.03
C THR A 356 10.81 -28.86 -20.33
N THR A 357 11.34 -29.46 -21.40
CA THR A 357 11.42 -28.88 -22.74
C THR A 357 10.29 -29.43 -23.60
N THR A 358 9.44 -28.59 -24.21
CA THR A 358 8.70 -28.95 -25.44
C THR A 358 8.17 -27.74 -26.20
N THR A 359 8.84 -27.46 -27.33
CA THR A 359 8.30 -27.11 -28.67
C THR A 359 7.15 -26.12 -28.89
N THR A 360 7.46 -25.19 -29.80
CA THR A 360 6.65 -24.18 -30.50
C THR A 360 5.55 -24.69 -31.43
N THR A 361 4.52 -23.86 -31.65
CA THR A 361 3.94 -23.65 -33.01
C THR A 361 3.46 -22.19 -33.17
N THR A 362 3.56 -21.64 -34.38
CA THR A 362 3.25 -20.23 -34.73
C THR A 362 2.22 -20.12 -35.86
N THR A 363 1.49 -18.99 -35.93
CA THR A 363 1.29 -18.08 -37.09
C THR A 363 -0.09 -17.38 -37.09
N GLY A 364 -0.15 -16.12 -37.57
CA GLY A 364 -1.42 -15.42 -37.90
C GLY A 364 -1.50 -13.92 -37.61
N ALA A 365 -1.21 -13.07 -38.60
CA ALA A 365 -1.45 -11.60 -38.68
C ALA A 365 -1.50 -11.21 -40.19
N PRO A 366 -2.08 -10.08 -40.68
CA PRO A 366 -2.02 -8.70 -40.14
C PRO A 366 -3.31 -7.81 -40.27
N ALA A 367 -3.19 -6.48 -40.12
CA ALA A 367 -4.23 -5.42 -39.98
C ALA A 367 -4.31 -4.45 -41.22
N PRO A 368 -4.72 -3.14 -41.19
CA PRO A 368 -5.57 -2.28 -40.31
C PRO A 368 -6.71 -1.57 -41.15
N PRO A 369 -6.99 -0.22 -41.22
CA PRO A 369 -7.06 0.94 -40.28
C PRO A 369 -8.31 1.91 -40.35
N SER A 370 -8.70 2.55 -39.21
CA SER A 370 -9.18 3.97 -39.02
C SER A 370 -10.44 4.56 -39.75
N PRO A 371 -11.00 5.77 -39.40
CA PRO A 371 -10.68 6.75 -38.33
C PRO A 371 -11.87 7.33 -37.48
N ASP A 372 -11.51 8.17 -36.48
CA ASP A 372 -12.19 9.34 -35.85
C ASP A 372 -13.59 9.29 -35.17
N SER A 373 -13.62 9.67 -33.88
CA SER A 373 -14.04 11.04 -33.46
C SER A 373 -13.92 11.27 -31.93
N SER A 374 -14.01 12.53 -31.50
CA SER A 374 -13.58 13.05 -30.18
C SER A 374 -14.62 12.95 -29.06
N SER A 375 -14.15 12.84 -27.80
CA SER A 375 -14.94 13.19 -26.61
C SER A 375 -14.06 13.50 -25.39
N ASN A 376 -14.27 14.69 -24.79
CA ASN A 376 -13.54 15.17 -23.61
C ASN A 376 -14.09 14.57 -22.31
N GLY A 377 -13.93 13.25 -22.13
CA GLY A 377 -14.28 12.54 -20.89
C GLY A 377 -13.20 12.67 -19.81
N TYR A 378 -13.54 13.26 -18.66
CA TYR A 378 -12.62 13.42 -17.53
C TYR A 378 -12.12 12.06 -17.00
N LEU A 379 -10.80 11.85 -17.01
CA LEU A 379 -10.14 10.63 -16.53
C LEU A 379 -9.75 10.76 -15.05
N SER A 380 -10.43 10.04 -14.15
CA SER A 380 -9.95 9.94 -12.76
C SER A 380 -8.92 8.81 -12.63
N ILE A 381 -7.77 9.09 -12.00
CA ILE A 381 -6.83 8.04 -11.58
C ILE A 381 -7.13 7.51 -10.16
N SER A 382 -8.19 8.02 -9.53
CA SER A 382 -8.75 7.54 -8.26
C SER A 382 -10.14 6.94 -8.50
N ALA A 383 -10.37 5.72 -7.99
CA ALA A 383 -11.65 5.03 -8.12
C ALA A 383 -12.67 5.51 -7.06
N ALA A 384 -12.98 6.80 -7.07
CA ALA A 384 -14.13 7.32 -6.32
C ALA A 384 -15.42 6.81 -6.99
N VAL A 385 -16.07 5.84 -6.36
CA VAL A 385 -17.36 5.32 -6.84
C VAL A 385 -18.40 6.44 -6.75
N LYS A 386 -18.82 6.95 -7.92
CA LYS A 386 -19.95 7.88 -8.01
C LYS A 386 -21.25 7.08 -7.89
N GLU A 387 -21.63 6.73 -6.67
CA GLU A 387 -22.92 6.09 -6.41
C GLU A 387 -24.05 6.96 -6.97
N ARG A 388 -24.82 6.39 -7.90
CA ARG A 388 -26.04 7.04 -8.37
C ARG A 388 -27.11 6.84 -7.32
N CYS A 389 -27.54 7.94 -6.73
CA CYS A 389 -28.69 7.96 -5.84
C CYS A 389 -29.94 7.40 -6.56
N CYS A 390 -30.32 6.18 -6.20
CA CYS A 390 -31.63 5.63 -6.51
C CYS A 390 -32.47 5.68 -5.24
N SER A 391 -33.38 6.66 -5.21
CA SER A 391 -34.43 6.76 -4.19
C SER A 391 -35.24 5.46 -4.12
N CYS A 392 -35.19 4.78 -2.97
CA CYS A 392 -36.22 3.84 -2.55
C CYS A 392 -36.73 4.23 -1.16
N ILE A 393 -37.88 4.89 -1.16
CA ILE A 393 -38.72 5.14 0.02
C ILE A 393 -39.17 3.76 0.54
N GLY A 394 -38.83 3.41 1.79
CA GLY A 394 -39.11 2.04 2.27
C GLY A 394 -38.75 1.75 3.73
N GLN A 395 -39.48 2.34 4.66
CA GLN A 395 -39.77 1.82 6.01
C GLN A 395 -38.61 1.53 6.99
N LEU A 396 -38.48 2.45 7.94
CA LEU A 396 -37.99 2.21 9.30
C LEU A 396 -38.66 0.97 9.94
N LEU A 397 -37.92 0.22 10.77
CA LEU A 397 -38.06 0.21 12.24
C LEU A 397 -37.11 -0.80 12.91
N PHE A 398 -36.40 -0.36 13.96
CA PHE A 398 -35.73 -1.24 14.92
C PHE A 398 -36.73 -1.68 16.01
N PRO A 399 -36.53 -2.86 16.65
CA PRO A 399 -37.44 -3.37 17.69
C PRO A 399 -37.07 -2.87 19.09
N LEU A 400 -38.07 -2.63 19.96
CA LEU A 400 -37.93 -2.77 21.41
C LEU A 400 -39.28 -2.71 22.15
N LEU A 401 -39.27 -3.30 23.36
CA LEU A 401 -40.23 -3.20 24.47
C LEU A 401 -41.53 -4.04 24.41
N LEU A 402 -41.37 -5.24 24.99
CA LEU A 402 -42.40 -5.98 25.72
C LEU A 402 -42.88 -5.14 26.94
N LEU A 403 -44.20 -4.95 27.10
CA LEU A 403 -45.00 -5.30 28.31
C LEU A 403 -46.30 -4.48 28.49
N SER A 404 -47.36 -5.24 28.77
CA SER A 404 -48.53 -4.94 29.63
C SER A 404 -49.58 -3.88 29.24
N TYR A 405 -50.80 -4.42 29.04
CA TYR A 405 -52.07 -4.05 29.69
C TYR A 405 -53.06 -3.06 29.02
N LEU A 406 -54.29 -3.59 28.81
CA LEU A 406 -55.61 -2.94 28.66
C LEU A 406 -55.81 -1.92 27.53
N ALA A 407 -56.99 -1.77 26.89
CA ALA A 407 -58.16 -2.64 26.69
C ALA A 407 -59.15 -1.96 25.72
N PHE A 408 -60.12 -2.71 25.20
CA PHE A 408 -61.33 -2.27 24.46
C PHE A 408 -61.10 -1.72 23.02
N ARG A 409 -61.67 -2.38 21.99
CA ARG A 409 -62.98 -2.11 21.33
C ARG A 409 -62.94 -0.83 20.47
N LEU A 410 -63.45 -0.73 19.23
CA LEU A 410 -64.37 -1.46 18.30
C LEU A 410 -64.04 -0.89 16.88
N ALA A 411 -64.45 -1.38 15.70
CA ALA A 411 -65.20 -2.55 15.22
C ALA A 411 -64.89 -2.75 13.71
N PHE A 412 -65.24 -3.94 13.20
CA PHE A 412 -65.10 -4.44 11.80
C PHE A 412 -63.68 -4.78 11.36
#